data_AF-A0AAV2EM19-F1
#
_entry.id   AF-A0AAV2EM19-F1
#
_cell.length_a   1.000
_cell.length_b   1.000
_cell.length_c   1.000
_cell.angle_alpha   90.00
_cell.angle_beta   90.00
_cell.angle_gamma   90.00
#
_symmetry.space_group_name_H-M   'P 1'
#
loop_
_entity.id
_entity.type
_entity.pdbx_description
1 polymer ?
#
loop_
_entity_poly.entity_id
_entity_poly.type
_entity_poly.pdbx_seq_one_letter_code
_entity_poly.pdbx_strand_id
1 'polypeptide(L)'
;MHTHLIYKLELPAEGKTTKSHEPPQEALHIEREGSFVIQIKNPESGSGGGSGSGFGGLREKRRAQFPAHLQGGFGNSRRFGPADPPDLLNYEGCEFLMIAAADDVEEELGLELEGETERCEDEGSCSDLVKEFGDVVAPAPLLEGTWA
;
A
#
# COMPACT_ATOMS: atom_id res chain seq x y z
N MET A 1 7.83 13.36 -12.06
CA MET A 1 8.02 12.98 -10.64
C MET A 1 6.82 12.15 -10.23
N HIS A 2 7.08 10.98 -9.66
CA HIS A 2 6.09 9.99 -9.21
C HIS A 2 6.40 9.64 -7.77
N THR A 3 5.37 9.30 -7.00
CA THR A 3 5.53 8.74 -5.65
C THR A 3 5.33 7.24 -5.73
N HIS A 4 6.31 6.46 -5.28
CA HIS A 4 6.22 5.01 -5.22
C HIS A 4 5.88 4.57 -3.79
N LEU A 5 4.92 3.67 -3.65
CA LEU A 5 4.76 2.81 -2.49
C LEU A 5 5.45 1.49 -2.81
N ILE A 6 6.34 1.08 -1.94
CA ILE A 6 7.19 -0.09 -2.13
C ILE A 6 7.03 -0.98 -0.90
N TYR A 7 7.03 -2.29 -1.09
CA TYR A 7 6.95 -3.25 0.01
C TYR A 7 7.84 -4.47 -0.27
N LYS A 8 8.27 -5.13 0.80
CA LYS A 8 8.90 -6.45 0.81
C LYS A 8 8.34 -7.24 2.00
N LEU A 9 7.83 -8.43 1.75
CA LEU A 9 7.20 -9.30 2.74
C LEU A 9 8.21 -10.28 3.31
N GLU A 10 8.36 -10.27 4.63
CA GLU A 10 9.23 -11.22 5.34
C GLU A 10 8.52 -12.52 5.71
N LEU A 11 7.19 -12.46 5.89
CA LEU A 11 6.39 -13.56 6.43
C LEU A 11 5.23 -13.96 5.50
N PRO A 12 4.92 -15.27 5.42
CA PRO A 12 5.73 -16.37 5.92
C PRO A 12 7.05 -16.49 5.12
N ALA A 13 8.11 -16.89 5.81
CA ALA A 13 9.42 -17.07 5.19
C ALA A 13 9.35 -18.10 4.05
N GLU A 14 10.25 -17.97 3.08
CA GLU A 14 10.32 -18.89 1.94
C GLU A 14 10.36 -20.35 2.37
N GLY A 15 9.48 -21.16 1.77
CA GLY A 15 9.41 -22.60 2.03
C GLY A 15 8.71 -23.01 3.33
N LYS A 16 8.26 -22.07 4.20
CA LYS A 16 7.41 -22.38 5.35
C LYS A 16 5.94 -22.48 4.95
N THR A 17 5.60 -23.41 4.06
CA THR A 17 4.20 -23.75 3.79
C THR A 17 3.69 -24.64 4.93
N THR A 18 2.62 -24.22 5.60
CA THR A 18 1.91 -25.13 6.51
C THR A 18 1.29 -26.25 5.67
N LYS A 19 1.40 -27.50 6.11
CA LYS A 19 0.96 -28.74 5.41
C LYS A 19 -0.51 -28.78 4.96
N SER A 20 -1.27 -27.71 5.14
CA SER A 20 -2.72 -27.68 5.03
C SER A 20 -3.21 -26.84 3.85
N HIS A 21 -2.55 -25.74 3.47
CA HIS A 21 -3.05 -24.81 2.44
C HIS A 21 -1.92 -24.01 1.79
N GLU A 22 -2.16 -23.55 0.56
CA GLU A 22 -1.37 -22.52 -0.14
C GLU A 22 -1.24 -21.27 0.75
N PRO A 23 -0.06 -20.61 0.83
CA PRO A 23 0.10 -19.39 1.60
C PRO A 23 -0.92 -18.32 1.17
N PRO A 24 -1.46 -17.51 2.10
CA PRO A 24 -2.40 -16.44 1.76
C PRO A 24 -1.89 -15.48 0.69
N GLN A 25 -0.57 -15.29 0.59
CA GLN A 25 0.08 -14.46 -0.43
C GLN A 25 -0.17 -14.99 -1.83
N GLU A 26 0.08 -16.28 -2.07
CA GLU A 26 -0.07 -16.90 -3.40
C GLU A 26 -1.55 -16.89 -3.81
N ALA A 27 -2.44 -17.27 -2.88
CA ALA A 27 -3.89 -17.27 -3.13
C ALA A 27 -4.50 -15.87 -3.35
N LEU A 28 -3.89 -14.82 -2.81
CA LEU A 28 -4.32 -13.43 -3.01
C LEU A 28 -3.53 -12.72 -4.10
N HIS A 29 -2.63 -13.41 -4.81
CA HIS A 29 -1.72 -12.84 -5.80
C HIS A 29 -0.94 -11.62 -5.27
N ILE A 30 -0.43 -11.75 -4.04
CA ILE A 30 0.43 -10.78 -3.40
C ILE A 30 1.87 -11.26 -3.58
N GLU A 31 2.62 -10.52 -4.40
CA GLU A 31 4.03 -10.80 -4.63
C GLU A 31 4.86 -10.58 -3.35
N ARG A 32 6.07 -11.16 -3.29
CA ARG A 32 6.96 -10.97 -2.13
C ARG A 32 7.45 -9.55 -2.00
N GLU A 33 7.68 -8.90 -3.12
CA GLU A 33 8.08 -7.52 -3.21
C GLU A 33 7.36 -6.88 -4.39
N GLY A 34 7.30 -5.55 -4.38
CA GLY A 34 6.75 -4.85 -5.51
C GLY A 34 6.63 -3.35 -5.28
N SER A 35 6.39 -2.64 -6.38
CA SER A 35 6.24 -1.19 -6.40
C SER A 35 4.91 -0.77 -7.03
N PHE A 36 4.29 0.24 -6.42
CA PHE A 36 3.10 0.91 -6.95
C PHE A 36 3.36 2.40 -7.07
N VAL A 37 3.03 2.98 -8.22
CA VAL A 37 2.91 4.44 -8.34
C VAL A 37 1.59 4.87 -7.73
N ILE A 38 1.68 5.74 -6.72
CA ILE A 38 0.51 6.35 -6.08
C ILE A 38 0.22 7.70 -6.72
N GLN A 39 -1.02 7.88 -7.17
CA GLN A 39 -1.52 9.17 -7.63
C GLN A 39 -2.74 9.60 -6.84
N ILE A 40 -2.68 10.77 -6.23
CA ILE A 40 -3.80 11.39 -5.53
C ILE A 40 -4.73 12.04 -6.54
N LYS A 41 -6.02 11.78 -6.43
CA LYS A 41 -7.04 12.45 -7.21
C LYS A 41 -7.30 13.84 -6.63
N ASN A 42 -7.29 14.86 -7.48
CA ASN A 42 -7.63 16.21 -7.09
C ASN A 42 -9.13 16.28 -6.73
N PRO A 43 -9.51 16.63 -5.48
CA PRO A 43 -10.91 16.68 -5.04
C PRO A 43 -11.74 17.74 -5.78
N GLU A 44 -11.10 18.82 -6.24
CA GLU A 44 -11.71 19.91 -7.02
C GLU A 44 -11.84 19.57 -8.51
N SER A 45 -11.08 18.58 -9.00
CA SER A 45 -11.31 18.08 -10.35
C SER A 45 -12.67 17.41 -10.39
N GLY A 46 -13.62 18.03 -11.10
CA GLY A 46 -14.99 17.54 -11.18
C GLY A 46 -15.03 16.04 -11.50
N SER A 47 -16.02 15.33 -10.96
CA SER A 47 -16.39 14.02 -11.48
C SER A 47 -16.90 14.25 -12.89
N GLY A 48 -16.05 14.03 -13.90
CA GLY A 48 -16.38 14.29 -15.30
C GLY A 48 -17.69 13.60 -15.67
N GLY A 49 -18.77 14.36 -15.75
CA GLY A 49 -20.08 13.95 -16.26
C GLY A 49 -20.09 13.81 -17.78
N GLY A 50 -19.02 13.26 -18.35
CA GLY A 50 -18.85 13.15 -19.79
C GLY A 50 -17.89 12.02 -20.14
N SER A 51 -18.46 10.94 -20.66
CA SER A 51 -17.83 9.94 -21.53
C SER A 51 -16.50 9.33 -21.08
N GLY A 52 -16.55 8.11 -20.53
CA GLY A 52 -15.50 7.09 -20.76
C GLY A 52 -14.80 6.47 -19.56
N SER A 53 -14.90 7.03 -18.36
CA SER A 53 -14.25 6.47 -17.16
C SER A 53 -15.31 6.04 -16.14
N GLY A 54 -15.50 4.73 -15.98
CA GLY A 54 -16.53 4.14 -15.10
C GLY A 54 -16.34 4.35 -13.59
N PHE A 55 -15.32 5.12 -13.17
CA PHE A 55 -15.04 5.40 -11.76
C PHE A 55 -15.62 6.76 -11.36
N GLY A 56 -16.92 6.76 -11.06
CA GLY A 56 -17.59 7.87 -10.39
C GLY A 56 -17.15 7.89 -8.93
N GLY A 57 -16.06 8.60 -8.64
CA GLY A 57 -15.48 8.66 -7.30
C GLY A 57 -16.40 9.24 -6.22
N LEU A 58 -15.83 9.61 -5.07
CA LEU A 58 -16.62 10.04 -3.92
C LEU A 58 -17.58 11.19 -4.23
N ARG A 59 -18.77 11.12 -3.62
CA ARG A 59 -19.74 12.23 -3.60
C ARG A 59 -19.06 13.46 -3.05
N GLU A 60 -19.37 14.63 -3.61
CA GLU A 60 -18.70 15.91 -3.32
C GLU A 60 -18.52 16.18 -1.81
N LYS A 61 -19.54 15.93 -0.99
CA LYS A 61 -19.50 16.13 0.47
C LYS A 61 -18.53 15.21 1.23
N ARG A 62 -18.04 14.14 0.61
CA ARG A 62 -17.12 13.15 1.21
C ARG A 62 -15.71 13.22 0.61
N ARG A 63 -15.44 14.18 -0.27
CA ARG A 63 -14.08 14.37 -0.81
C ARG A 63 -13.19 15.02 0.24
N ALA A 64 -11.90 14.71 0.18
CA ALA A 64 -10.90 15.37 1.01
C ALA A 64 -10.95 16.90 0.86
N GLN A 65 -10.75 17.57 1.98
CA GLN A 65 -10.56 19.02 2.04
C GLN A 65 -9.10 19.29 2.31
N PHE A 66 -8.32 19.49 1.24
CA PHE A 66 -6.91 19.81 1.36
C PHE A 66 -6.72 21.29 1.71
N PRO A 67 -5.78 21.64 2.61
CA PRO A 67 -5.34 23.02 2.80
C PRO A 67 -4.80 23.61 1.50
N ALA A 68 -4.88 24.95 1.37
CA ALA A 68 -4.52 25.66 0.13
C ALA A 68 -3.11 25.34 -0.40
N HIS A 69 -2.13 25.10 0.49
CA HIS A 69 -0.76 24.77 0.08
C HIS A 69 -0.65 23.37 -0.54
N LEU A 70 -1.44 22.39 -0.08
CA LEU A 70 -1.51 21.05 -0.67
C LEU A 70 -2.36 21.05 -1.95
N GLN A 71 -3.50 21.75 -1.91
CA GLN A 71 -4.38 21.88 -3.07
C GLN A 71 -3.67 22.58 -4.25
N GLY A 72 -2.85 23.59 -3.97
CA GLY A 72 -2.03 24.28 -4.97
C GLY A 72 -1.03 23.36 -5.70
N GLY A 73 -0.63 22.24 -5.09
CA GLY A 73 0.28 21.25 -5.69
C GLY A 73 -0.29 20.55 -6.93
N PHE A 74 -1.62 20.49 -7.07
CA PHE A 74 -2.27 19.96 -8.28
C PHE A 74 -2.22 20.94 -9.47
N GLY A 75 -1.97 22.23 -9.22
CA GLY A 75 -2.11 23.27 -10.23
C GLY A 75 -3.54 23.41 -10.77
N ASN A 76 -3.70 24.15 -11.86
CA ASN A 76 -5.02 24.62 -12.30
C ASN A 76 -5.87 23.59 -13.06
N SER A 77 -5.31 22.47 -13.52
CA SER A 77 -6.02 21.56 -14.44
C SER A 77 -5.73 20.07 -14.25
N ARG A 78 -4.90 19.69 -13.27
CA ARG A 78 -4.50 18.29 -13.10
C ARG A 78 -5.55 17.52 -12.31
N ARG A 79 -6.04 16.43 -12.90
CA ARG A 79 -6.97 15.50 -12.25
C ARG A 79 -6.30 14.61 -11.21
N PHE A 80 -5.02 14.27 -11.44
CA PHE A 80 -4.23 13.41 -10.57
C PHE A 80 -2.83 13.98 -10.37
N GLY A 81 -2.32 13.95 -9.15
CA GLY A 81 -0.96 14.38 -8.78
C GLY A 81 -0.22 13.28 -8.01
N PRO A 82 1.13 13.34 -7.91
CA PRO A 82 1.87 12.43 -7.05
C PRO A 82 1.45 12.62 -5.58
N ALA A 83 1.60 11.59 -4.76
CA ALA A 83 1.48 11.69 -3.30
C ALA A 83 2.72 12.36 -2.69
N ASP A 84 3.04 13.56 -3.18
CA ASP A 84 4.17 14.37 -2.75
C ASP A 84 3.68 15.82 -2.52
N PRO A 85 3.54 16.25 -1.26
CA PRO A 85 3.97 15.54 -0.04
C PRO A 85 3.05 14.36 0.32
N PRO A 86 3.56 13.36 1.08
CA PRO A 86 2.75 12.23 1.55
C PRO A 86 1.61 12.64 2.48
N ASP A 87 1.65 13.86 3.03
CA ASP A 87 0.61 14.45 3.87
C ASP A 87 -0.78 14.47 3.22
N LEU A 88 -0.86 14.44 1.89
CA LEU A 88 -2.13 14.29 1.16
C LEU A 88 -2.93 13.06 1.63
N LEU A 89 -2.26 11.97 2.02
CA LEU A 89 -2.89 10.73 2.48
C LEU A 89 -3.50 10.86 3.89
N ASN A 90 -3.18 11.91 4.65
CA ASN A 90 -3.65 12.10 6.02
C ASN A 90 -5.09 12.67 6.11
N TYR A 91 -5.72 13.01 4.97
CA TYR A 91 -7.04 13.64 4.95
C TYR A 91 -8.14 12.63 4.62
N GLU A 92 -9.17 12.60 5.45
CA GLU A 92 -10.36 11.78 5.22
C GLU A 92 -11.01 12.10 3.87
N GLY A 93 -11.40 11.06 3.13
CA GLY A 93 -11.98 11.21 1.79
C GLY A 93 -10.96 11.46 0.69
N CYS A 94 -9.66 11.30 0.98
CA CYS A 94 -8.61 11.31 -0.03
C CYS A 94 -8.78 10.09 -0.94
N GLU A 95 -8.98 10.34 -2.23
CA GLU A 95 -9.04 9.29 -3.26
C GLU A 95 -7.68 9.18 -3.93
N PHE A 96 -7.18 7.97 -4.11
CA PHE A 96 -5.93 7.73 -4.82
C PHE A 96 -6.02 6.50 -5.71
N LEU A 97 -5.12 6.43 -6.67
CA LEU A 97 -4.91 5.28 -7.55
C LEU A 97 -3.57 4.64 -7.20
N MET A 98 -3.56 3.31 -7.18
CA MET A 98 -2.34 2.50 -7.16
C MET A 98 -2.18 1.87 -8.54
N ILE A 99 -1.02 2.08 -9.15
CA ILE A 99 -0.68 1.54 -10.48
C ILE A 99 0.55 0.67 -10.27
N ALA A 100 0.49 -0.62 -10.58
CA ALA A 100 1.66 -1.50 -10.53
C ALA A 100 2.77 -0.92 -11.42
N ALA A 101 3.99 -0.84 -10.90
CA ALA A 101 5.13 -0.27 -11.61
C ALA A 101 6.18 -1.33 -11.96
N ALA A 102 6.77 -2.01 -10.98
CA ALA A 102 7.62 -3.17 -11.22
C ALA A 102 7.57 -4.18 -10.09
N ASP A 103 7.91 -5.41 -10.46
CA ASP A 103 8.04 -6.55 -9.55
C ASP A 103 9.46 -6.62 -8.95
N ASP A 104 10.49 -6.08 -9.63
CA ASP A 104 11.87 -5.97 -9.12
C ASP A 104 12.17 -4.53 -8.70
N VAL A 105 12.06 -4.31 -7.39
CA VAL A 105 12.24 -3.01 -6.74
C VAL A 105 13.69 -2.55 -6.77
N GLU A 106 14.63 -3.48 -6.57
CA GLU A 106 16.05 -3.17 -6.48
C GLU A 106 16.59 -2.72 -7.84
N GLU A 107 16.22 -3.44 -8.91
CA GLU A 107 16.62 -3.08 -10.27
C GLU A 107 15.97 -1.77 -10.73
N GLU A 108 14.67 -1.57 -10.47
CA GLU A 108 13.95 -0.38 -10.96
C GLU A 108 14.31 0.90 -10.17
N LEU A 109 14.36 0.80 -8.85
CA LEU A 109 14.45 1.95 -7.95
C LEU A 109 15.86 2.13 -7.37
N GLY A 110 16.74 1.14 -7.50
CA GLY A 110 18.07 1.16 -6.90
C GLY A 110 18.01 1.17 -5.37
N LEU A 111 16.96 0.57 -4.80
CA LEU A 111 16.69 0.52 -3.37
C LEU A 111 16.68 -0.93 -2.90
N GLU A 112 17.58 -1.26 -1.97
CA GLU A 112 17.57 -2.53 -1.26
C GLU A 112 16.69 -2.39 -0.01
N LEU A 113 15.62 -3.19 0.07
CA LEU A 113 14.74 -3.24 1.25
C LEU A 113 15.24 -4.34 2.20
N GLU A 114 15.82 -3.93 3.34
CA GLU A 114 16.20 -4.85 4.42
C GLU A 114 14.97 -5.21 5.26
N GLY A 115 14.71 -6.52 5.43
CA GLY A 115 13.72 -6.98 6.39
C GLY A 115 14.21 -6.94 7.84
N GLU A 116 13.31 -6.80 8.81
CA GLU A 116 13.59 -6.91 10.25
C GLU A 116 14.17 -8.28 10.62
N THR A 117 13.70 -9.34 9.96
CA THR A 117 14.23 -10.72 10.12
C THR A 117 15.61 -10.92 9.48
N GLU A 118 15.96 -10.18 8.43
CA GLU A 118 17.32 -10.21 7.85
C GLU A 118 18.33 -9.50 8.76
N ARG A 119 17.86 -8.53 9.56
CA ARG A 119 18.70 -7.74 10.49
C ARG A 119 18.93 -8.39 11.85
N CYS A 120 18.09 -9.36 12.22
CA CYS A 120 18.12 -10.03 13.51
C CYS A 120 18.28 -11.54 13.28
N GLU A 121 19.46 -12.10 13.56
CA GLU A 121 19.75 -13.55 13.53
C GLU A 121 18.93 -14.38 14.55
N ASP A 122 18.04 -13.73 15.31
CA ASP A 122 17.19 -14.35 16.32
C ASP A 122 15.82 -14.67 15.69
N GLU A 123 15.55 -15.96 15.47
CA GLU A 123 14.30 -16.51 14.90
C GLU A 123 13.00 -16.13 15.66
N GLY A 124 13.09 -15.28 16.69
CA GLY A 124 11.97 -14.75 17.47
C GLY A 124 11.62 -13.28 17.19
N SER A 125 12.34 -12.57 16.32
CA SER A 125 12.10 -11.14 16.07
C SER A 125 11.02 -10.87 15.01
N CYS A 126 9.85 -11.51 15.15
CA CYS A 126 8.64 -10.90 14.59
C CYS A 126 8.41 -9.57 15.34
N SER A 127 7.90 -8.57 14.61
CA SER A 127 7.58 -7.19 15.02
C SER A 127 7.42 -6.92 16.52
N ASP A 128 7.71 -5.70 16.97
CA ASP A 128 7.48 -5.28 18.36
C ASP A 128 6.08 -5.66 18.88
N LEU A 129 5.06 -5.74 18.01
CA LEU A 129 3.73 -6.26 18.34
C LEU A 129 3.73 -7.75 18.73
N VAL A 130 4.44 -8.62 18.01
CA VAL A 130 4.56 -10.04 18.38
C VAL A 130 5.41 -10.21 19.64
N LYS A 131 6.44 -9.38 19.86
CA LYS A 131 7.19 -9.39 21.13
C LYS A 131 6.35 -8.91 22.31
N GLU A 132 5.55 -7.87 22.11
CA GLU A 132 4.76 -7.26 23.18
C GLU A 132 3.51 -8.09 23.53
N PHE A 133 2.91 -8.79 22.56
CA PHE A 133 1.67 -9.55 22.74
C PHE A 133 1.84 -11.09 22.65
N GLY A 134 2.95 -11.60 22.12
CA GLY A 134 3.15 -13.03 21.82
C GLY A 134 3.36 -13.91 23.05
N ASP A 135 3.88 -13.36 24.15
CA ASP A 135 4.02 -14.11 25.42
C ASP A 135 2.67 -14.35 26.11
N VAL A 136 1.65 -13.56 25.76
CA VAL A 136 0.30 -13.65 26.35
C VAL A 136 -0.58 -14.60 25.54
N VAL A 137 -0.39 -14.65 24.21
CA VAL A 137 -1.16 -15.49 23.28
C VAL A 137 -0.24 -15.92 22.14
N ALA A 138 -0.14 -17.23 21.88
CA ALA A 138 0.54 -17.73 20.69
C ALA A 138 -0.07 -17.02 19.45
N PRO A 139 0.74 -16.41 18.56
CA PRO A 139 0.23 -15.62 17.46
C PRO A 139 -0.59 -16.52 16.52
N ALA A 140 -1.91 -16.47 16.71
CA ALA A 140 -2.87 -17.05 15.79
C ALA A 140 -3.20 -15.98 14.75
N PRO A 141 -3.38 -16.35 13.47
CA PRO A 141 -3.77 -15.40 12.45
C PRO A 141 -5.09 -14.71 12.85
N LEU A 142 -5.14 -13.38 12.71
CA LEU A 142 -6.35 -12.59 13.01
C LEU A 142 -7.55 -13.05 12.17
N LEU A 143 -7.28 -13.56 10.96
CA LEU A 143 -8.25 -14.09 10.02
C LEU A 143 -7.82 -15.50 9.60
N GLU A 144 -8.67 -16.49 9.90
CA GLU A 144 -8.56 -17.84 9.34
C GLU A 144 -9.62 -18.02 8.26
N GLY A 145 -9.21 -18.57 7.12
CA GLY A 145 -10.10 -18.75 5.98
C GLY A 145 -9.52 -19.69 4.93
N THR A 146 -10.40 -20.24 4.11
CA THR A 146 -10.01 -20.93 2.88
C THR A 146 -9.94 -19.88 1.79
N TRP A 147 -8.73 -19.61 1.31
CA TRP A 147 -8.46 -18.76 0.16
C TRP A 147 -8.51 -19.67 -1.09
N ALA A 148 -9.25 -19.26 -2.11
CA ALA A 148 -9.69 -20.11 -3.23
C ALA A 148 -8.94 -19.79 -4.52
#